data_AF-D6S895-F1
#
_entry.id   AF-D6S895-F1
#
_cell.length_a   1.000
_cell.length_b   1.000
_cell.length_c   1.000
_cell.angle_alpha   90.00
_cell.angle_beta   90.00
_cell.angle_gamma   90.00
#
_symmetry.space_group_name_H-M   'P 1'
#
loop_
_entity.id
_entity.type
_entity.pdbx_description
1 polymer ?
#
loop_
_entity_poly.entity_id
_entity_poly.type
_entity_poly.pdbx_seq_one_letter_code
_entity_poly.pdbx_strand_id
1 'polypeptide(L)'
;MEATGKYHLPILYELKDRGYFVTVINPLKMKQYCRALNFRKAKNDKMDAKQIAEYGLMYWKELEEYKVDEENYRVLKELNRNYQHYMELRIDQMNYIDQTIHQTFPGIKKLILHNSGDFSKDKLLDFSEKWWHKDLVLEKTEEEFIEEYKRWAKEKRYHPNANKAKAIYQLAEDSISTQPSHNTKIETNIREGINLIKQINQILNRILSQMIEISEPLEEYQ
;
A
#
# COMPACT_ATOMS: atom_id res chain seq x y z
N MET A 1 -28.17 -8.20 -12.64
CA MET A 1 -27.58 -6.86 -12.46
C MET A 1 -26.16 -6.84 -13.00
N GLU A 2 -25.63 -5.68 -13.38
CA GLU A 2 -24.23 -5.52 -13.80
C GLU A 2 -23.33 -5.29 -12.58
N ALA A 3 -22.11 -5.85 -12.57
CA ALA A 3 -21.17 -5.65 -11.48
C ALA A 3 -20.55 -4.24 -11.47
N THR A 4 -20.95 -3.38 -10.55
CA THR A 4 -20.44 -1.99 -10.46
C THR A 4 -19.42 -1.80 -9.32
N GLY A 5 -18.46 -2.73 -9.19
CA GLY A 5 -17.49 -2.68 -8.08
C GLY A 5 -18.15 -2.93 -6.73
N LYS A 6 -17.93 -2.10 -5.71
CA LYS A 6 -18.58 -2.28 -4.39
C LYS A 6 -20.05 -1.85 -4.35
N TYR A 7 -20.50 -1.02 -5.30
CA TYR A 7 -21.81 -0.37 -5.25
C TYR A 7 -23.00 -1.30 -5.46
N HIS A 8 -22.83 -2.40 -6.20
CA HIS A 8 -23.90 -3.37 -6.41
C HIS A 8 -24.11 -4.32 -5.21
N LEU A 9 -23.13 -4.44 -4.30
CA LEU A 9 -23.15 -5.43 -3.22
C LEU A 9 -24.32 -5.27 -2.24
N PRO A 10 -24.69 -4.05 -1.78
CA PRO A 10 -25.82 -3.90 -0.85
C PRO A 10 -27.14 -4.42 -1.43
N ILE A 11 -27.41 -4.09 -2.69
CA ILE A 11 -28.64 -4.52 -3.38
C ILE A 11 -28.58 -6.03 -3.64
N LEU A 12 -27.42 -6.56 -4.05
CA LEU A 12 -27.22 -7.99 -4.26
C LEU A 12 -27.53 -8.79 -2.98
N TYR A 13 -26.99 -8.38 -1.83
CA TYR A 13 -27.20 -9.08 -0.57
C TYR A 13 -28.65 -9.01 -0.11
N GLU A 14 -29.28 -7.83 -0.15
CA GLU A 14 -30.69 -7.66 0.22
C GLU A 14 -31.63 -8.54 -0.63
N LEU A 15 -31.39 -8.60 -1.94
CA LEU A 15 -32.20 -9.43 -2.84
C LEU A 15 -31.98 -10.93 -2.60
N LYS A 16 -30.72 -11.35 -2.36
CA LYS A 16 -30.41 -12.75 -2.07
C LYS A 16 -30.97 -13.19 -0.72
N ASP A 17 -30.92 -12.34 0.31
CA ASP A 17 -31.49 -12.61 1.63
C ASP A 17 -33.02 -12.81 1.57
N ARG A 18 -33.70 -12.04 0.71
CA ARG A 18 -35.13 -12.21 0.42
C ARG A 18 -35.46 -13.39 -0.50
N GLY A 19 -34.47 -14.20 -0.89
CA GLY A 19 -34.68 -15.38 -1.73
C GLY A 19 -34.92 -15.11 -3.21
N TYR A 20 -34.58 -13.92 -3.71
CA TYR A 20 -34.68 -13.64 -5.15
C TYR A 20 -33.55 -14.32 -5.93
N PHE A 21 -33.88 -14.81 -7.13
CA PHE A 21 -32.88 -15.17 -8.13
C PHE A 21 -32.16 -13.90 -8.59
N VAL A 22 -30.87 -13.82 -8.32
CA VAL A 22 -30.03 -12.71 -8.75
C VAL A 22 -28.85 -13.26 -9.52
N THR A 23 -28.59 -12.69 -10.69
CA THR A 23 -27.35 -12.92 -11.45
C THR A 23 -26.52 -11.65 -11.50
N VAL A 24 -25.20 -11.78 -11.41
CA VAL A 24 -24.25 -10.67 -11.51
C VAL A 24 -23.45 -10.83 -12.80
N ILE A 25 -23.58 -9.87 -13.71
CA ILE A 25 -23.01 -9.94 -15.05
C ILE A 25 -21.74 -9.10 -15.11
N ASN A 26 -20.70 -9.65 -15.77
CA ASN A 26 -19.46 -8.93 -16.04
C ASN A 26 -19.73 -7.66 -16.87
N PRO A 27 -19.25 -6.47 -16.45
CA PRO A 27 -19.48 -5.22 -17.16
C PRO A 27 -18.97 -5.21 -18.60
N LEU A 28 -17.90 -5.95 -18.89
CA LEU A 28 -17.40 -6.09 -20.26
C LEU A 28 -18.39 -6.85 -21.14
N LYS A 29 -19.03 -7.90 -20.61
CA LYS A 29 -20.05 -8.68 -21.32
C LYS A 29 -21.27 -7.82 -21.61
N MET A 30 -21.74 -7.07 -20.60
CA MET A 30 -22.84 -6.12 -20.77
C MET A 30 -22.51 -5.03 -21.80
N LYS A 31 -21.31 -4.43 -21.71
CA LYS A 31 -20.84 -3.42 -22.67
C LYS A 31 -20.76 -3.94 -24.11
N GLN A 32 -20.33 -5.18 -24.31
CA GLN A 32 -20.30 -5.79 -25.65
C GLN A 32 -21.72 -6.02 -26.20
N TYR A 33 -22.64 -6.51 -25.36
CA TYR A 33 -24.04 -6.65 -25.74
C TYR A 33 -24.68 -5.31 -26.14
N CYS A 34 -24.52 -4.27 -25.32
CA CYS A 34 -25.08 -2.95 -25.61
C CYS A 34 -24.55 -2.36 -26.91
N ARG A 35 -23.26 -2.59 -27.24
CA ARG A 35 -22.64 -2.17 -28.50
C ARG A 35 -23.22 -2.88 -29.71
N ALA A 36 -23.57 -4.16 -29.59
CA ALA A 36 -24.16 -4.92 -30.69
C ALA A 36 -25.60 -4.45 -31.02
N LEU A 37 -26.35 -4.00 -30.01
CA LEU A 37 -27.73 -3.53 -30.20
C LEU A 37 -27.83 -2.07 -30.63
N ASN A 38 -26.94 -1.19 -30.16
CA ASN A 38 -27.04 0.25 -30.40
C ASN A 38 -25.69 0.85 -30.83
N PHE A 39 -25.64 1.40 -32.05
CA PHE A 39 -24.48 2.14 -32.56
C PHE A 39 -24.35 3.57 -31.96
N ARG A 40 -25.40 4.12 -31.35
CA ARG A 40 -25.38 5.47 -30.75
C ARG A 40 -24.90 5.44 -29.30
N LYS A 41 -24.00 6.36 -28.95
CA LYS A 41 -23.37 6.51 -27.62
C LYS A 41 -24.25 7.19 -26.54
N ALA A 42 -25.57 7.23 -26.69
CA ALA A 42 -26.43 7.83 -25.67
C ALA A 42 -26.47 6.91 -24.45
N LYS A 43 -25.99 7.40 -23.30
CA LYS A 43 -25.94 6.67 -22.04
C LYS A 43 -26.70 7.45 -20.97
N ASN A 44 -27.73 6.84 -20.39
CA ASN A 44 -28.43 7.35 -19.22
C ASN A 44 -28.98 6.17 -18.42
N ASP A 45 -29.28 6.39 -17.14
CA ASP A 45 -29.69 5.32 -16.22
C ASP A 45 -30.93 4.56 -16.70
N LYS A 46 -31.87 5.24 -17.37
CA LYS A 46 -33.08 4.62 -17.92
C LYS A 46 -32.76 3.65 -19.06
N MET A 47 -31.85 4.04 -19.95
CA MET A 47 -31.39 3.19 -21.05
C MET A 47 -30.57 2.02 -20.53
N ASP A 48 -29.66 2.25 -19.58
CA ASP A 48 -28.84 1.20 -18.98
C ASP A 48 -29.72 0.16 -18.26
N ALA A 49 -30.71 0.59 -17.47
CA ALA A 49 -31.66 -0.31 -16.82
C ALA A 49 -32.45 -1.15 -17.83
N LYS A 50 -32.91 -0.54 -18.94
CA LYS A 50 -33.61 -1.25 -20.02
C LYS A 50 -32.72 -2.29 -20.68
N GLN A 51 -31.47 -1.94 -20.99
CA GLN A 51 -30.51 -2.86 -21.63
C GLN A 51 -30.17 -4.05 -20.73
N ILE A 52 -30.01 -3.83 -19.43
CA ILE A 52 -29.79 -4.92 -18.46
C ILE A 52 -31.00 -5.86 -18.42
N ALA A 53 -32.22 -5.32 -18.47
CA ALA A 53 -33.45 -6.13 -18.51
C ALA A 53 -33.56 -6.93 -19.82
N GLU A 54 -33.29 -6.31 -20.97
CA GLU A 54 -33.28 -6.97 -22.29
C GLU A 54 -32.25 -8.10 -22.34
N TYR A 55 -31.05 -7.86 -21.82
CA TYR A 55 -30.02 -8.89 -21.67
C TYR A 55 -30.53 -10.07 -20.84
N GLY A 56 -31.14 -9.78 -19.68
CA GLY A 56 -31.67 -10.80 -18.78
C GLY A 56 -32.75 -11.67 -19.45
N LEU A 57 -33.63 -11.06 -20.25
CA LEU A 57 -34.66 -11.78 -21.00
C LEU A 57 -34.06 -12.64 -22.11
N MET A 58 -33.11 -12.09 -22.87
CA MET A 58 -32.50 -12.78 -24.02
C MET A 58 -31.70 -14.00 -23.59
N TYR A 59 -30.91 -13.87 -22.52
CA TYR A 59 -30.01 -14.92 -22.04
C TYR A 59 -30.55 -15.67 -20.83
N TRP A 60 -31.85 -15.61 -20.54
CA TRP A 60 -32.46 -16.14 -19.32
C TRP A 60 -32.00 -17.57 -18.96
N LYS A 61 -31.93 -18.45 -19.95
CA LYS A 61 -31.54 -19.86 -19.77
C LYS A 61 -30.04 -20.06 -19.48
N GLU A 62 -29.22 -19.07 -19.78
CA GLU A 62 -27.77 -19.06 -19.55
C GLU A 62 -27.38 -18.29 -18.28
N LEU A 63 -28.36 -17.66 -17.60
CA LEU A 63 -28.07 -16.90 -16.38
C LEU A 63 -27.81 -17.86 -15.22
N GLU A 64 -26.63 -17.72 -14.63
CA GLU A 64 -26.28 -18.43 -13.41
C GLU A 64 -26.69 -17.62 -12.18
N GLU A 65 -27.30 -18.31 -11.21
CA GLU A 65 -27.62 -17.72 -9.93
C GLU A 65 -26.33 -17.37 -9.18
N TYR A 66 -26.27 -16.14 -8.69
CA TYR A 66 -25.15 -15.69 -7.87
C TYR A 66 -25.18 -16.42 -6.52
N LYS A 67 -24.08 -17.08 -6.20
CA LYS A 67 -23.82 -17.68 -4.90
C LYS A 67 -23.10 -16.66 -4.04
N VAL A 68 -23.72 -16.27 -2.94
CA VAL A 68 -23.09 -15.38 -1.96
C VAL A 68 -22.00 -16.18 -1.27
N ASP A 69 -20.77 -15.64 -1.25
CA ASP A 69 -19.69 -16.29 -0.50
C ASP A 69 -20.04 -16.32 0.99
N GLU A 70 -19.53 -17.31 1.71
CA GLU A 70 -19.63 -17.34 3.17
C GLU A 70 -18.96 -16.10 3.80
N GLU A 71 -19.37 -15.77 5.01
CA GLU A 71 -18.92 -14.55 5.70
C GLU A 71 -17.39 -14.44 5.76
N ASN A 72 -16.69 -15.53 6.10
CA ASN A 72 -15.22 -15.58 6.15
C ASN A 72 -14.58 -15.17 4.81
N TYR A 73 -15.06 -15.72 3.69
CA TYR A 73 -14.57 -15.37 2.36
C TYR A 73 -14.86 -13.92 1.98
N ARG A 74 -16.01 -13.38 2.37
CA ARG A 74 -16.35 -11.97 2.15
C ARG A 74 -15.42 -11.05 2.93
N VAL A 75 -15.16 -11.38 4.20
CA VAL A 75 -14.24 -10.61 5.06
C VAL A 75 -12.81 -10.69 4.52
N LEU A 76 -12.33 -11.87 4.11
CA LEU A 76 -11.00 -12.04 3.50
C LEU A 76 -10.85 -11.21 2.21
N LYS A 77 -11.87 -11.18 1.35
CA LYS A 77 -11.87 -10.33 0.14
C LYS A 77 -11.78 -8.84 0.49
N GLU A 78 -12.44 -8.39 1.55
CA GLU A 78 -12.38 -6.99 1.99
C GLU A 78 -11.04 -6.65 2.64
N LEU A 79 -10.50 -7.53 3.49
CA LEU A 79 -9.16 -7.38 4.08
C LEU A 79 -8.09 -7.31 2.99
N ASN A 80 -8.15 -8.16 1.96
CA ASN A 80 -7.23 -8.09 0.84
C ASN A 80 -7.34 -6.75 0.09
N ARG A 81 -8.55 -6.24 -0.16
CA ARG A 81 -8.72 -4.91 -0.78
C ARG A 81 -8.10 -3.80 0.06
N ASN A 82 -8.28 -3.84 1.38
CA ASN A 82 -7.66 -2.89 2.30
C ASN A 82 -6.14 -3.02 2.29
N TYR A 83 -5.61 -4.26 2.29
CA TYR A 83 -4.18 -4.51 2.17
C TYR A 83 -3.58 -3.87 0.91
N GLN A 84 -4.20 -4.09 -0.26
CA GLN A 84 -3.74 -3.49 -1.51
C GLN A 84 -3.75 -1.96 -1.43
N HIS A 85 -4.81 -1.36 -0.89
CA HIS A 85 -4.91 0.10 -0.73
C HIS A 85 -3.78 0.66 0.16
N TYR A 86 -3.54 0.06 1.32
CA TYR A 86 -2.45 0.50 2.20
C TYR A 86 -1.06 0.21 1.61
N MET A 87 -0.92 -0.81 0.78
CA MET A 87 0.33 -1.08 0.07
C MET A 87 0.64 0.02 -0.96
N GLU A 88 -0.36 0.46 -1.72
CA GLU A 88 -0.22 1.60 -2.65
C GLU A 88 0.20 2.86 -1.89
N LEU A 89 -0.49 3.21 -0.80
CA LEU A 89 -0.11 4.35 0.05
C LEU A 89 1.31 4.24 0.59
N ARG A 90 1.73 3.02 0.98
CA ARG A 90 3.10 2.77 1.45
C ARG A 90 4.12 3.05 0.35
N ILE A 91 3.89 2.55 -0.86
CA ILE A 91 4.80 2.73 -1.99
C ILE A 91 4.93 4.22 -2.32
N ASP A 92 3.81 4.94 -2.40
CA ASP A 92 3.80 6.37 -2.69
C ASP A 92 4.55 7.17 -1.62
N GLN A 93 4.31 6.86 -0.35
CA GLN A 93 4.98 7.52 0.76
C GLN A 93 6.48 7.20 0.83
N MET A 94 6.88 5.96 0.53
CA MET A 94 8.28 5.57 0.42
C MET A 94 9.00 6.34 -0.69
N ASN A 95 8.38 6.45 -1.87
CA ASN A 95 8.92 7.23 -2.98
C ASN A 95 9.10 8.71 -2.61
N TYR A 96 8.13 9.28 -1.89
CA TYR A 96 8.20 10.66 -1.38
C TYR A 96 9.36 10.85 -0.39
N ILE A 97 9.53 9.93 0.57
CA ILE A 97 10.63 9.99 1.53
C ILE A 97 11.98 9.79 0.85
N ASP A 98 12.08 8.85 -0.09
CA ASP A 98 13.27 8.64 -0.91
C ASP A 98 13.68 9.92 -1.64
N GLN A 99 12.73 10.61 -2.28
CA GLN A 99 12.99 11.88 -2.95
C GLN A 99 13.50 12.94 -1.96
N THR A 100 12.94 12.98 -0.76
CA THR A 100 13.36 13.93 0.27
C THR A 100 14.78 13.61 0.77
N ILE A 101 15.08 12.33 1.02
CA ILE A 101 16.43 11.86 1.37
C ILE A 101 17.43 12.18 0.26
N HIS A 102 17.05 12.04 -1.01
CA HIS A 102 17.90 12.44 -2.14
C HIS A 102 18.27 13.93 -2.11
N GLN A 103 17.44 14.78 -1.51
CA GLN A 103 17.69 16.22 -1.38
C GLN A 103 18.49 16.59 -0.13
N THR A 104 18.36 15.83 0.97
CA THR A 104 19.01 16.15 2.26
C THR A 104 20.28 15.34 2.52
N PHE A 105 20.38 14.13 1.96
CA PHE A 105 21.53 13.25 2.08
C PHE A 105 21.71 12.42 0.79
N PRO A 106 22.15 13.06 -0.32
CA PRO A 106 22.31 12.38 -1.59
C PRO A 106 23.25 11.17 -1.51
N GLY A 107 22.82 10.05 -2.10
CA GLY A 107 23.63 8.84 -2.23
C GLY A 107 23.55 7.86 -1.05
N ILE A 108 22.93 8.24 0.08
CA ILE A 108 22.89 7.39 1.29
C ILE A 108 22.20 6.04 1.04
N LYS A 109 21.20 6.02 0.15
CA LYS A 109 20.47 4.81 -0.24
C LYS A 109 21.36 3.72 -0.86
N LYS A 110 22.52 4.08 -1.43
CA LYS A 110 23.51 3.11 -1.93
C LYS A 110 24.22 2.36 -0.80
N LEU A 111 24.35 3.01 0.36
CA LEU A 111 24.99 2.44 1.55
C LEU A 111 23.98 1.75 2.45
N ILE A 112 22.83 2.37 2.71
CA ILE A 112 21.76 1.83 3.56
C ILE A 112 20.53 1.60 2.70
N LEU A 113 20.21 0.32 2.44
CA LEU A 113 19.03 -0.07 1.70
C LEU A 113 17.81 -0.14 2.64
N HIS A 114 16.64 0.12 2.07
CA HIS A 114 15.36 -0.23 2.69
C HIS A 114 15.25 -1.73 2.92
N ASN A 115 14.44 -2.11 3.91
CA ASN A 115 14.14 -3.52 4.13
C ASN A 115 13.08 -3.98 3.12
N SER A 116 13.34 -5.09 2.42
CA SER A 116 12.50 -5.56 1.31
C SER A 116 11.48 -6.63 1.72
N GLY A 117 11.52 -7.15 2.95
CA GLY A 117 10.68 -8.30 3.35
C GLY A 117 9.90 -8.15 4.66
N ASP A 118 10.34 -7.29 5.59
CA ASP A 118 9.70 -7.15 6.90
C ASP A 118 9.37 -5.69 7.19
N PHE A 119 8.07 -5.41 7.39
CA PHE A 119 7.55 -4.09 7.72
C PHE A 119 7.90 -3.63 9.14
N SER A 120 8.43 -4.52 9.99
CA SER A 120 8.76 -4.21 11.38
C SER A 120 9.97 -3.29 11.54
N LYS A 121 10.91 -3.34 10.59
CA LYS A 121 12.18 -2.60 10.68
C LYS A 121 12.65 -2.14 9.31
N ASP A 122 13.07 -0.89 9.25
CA ASP A 122 13.73 -0.32 8.09
C ASP A 122 14.93 0.51 8.53
N LYS A 123 16.13 0.06 8.14
CA LYS A 123 17.37 0.68 8.58
C LYS A 123 17.56 2.08 8.01
N LEU A 124 17.11 2.33 6.79
CA LEU A 124 17.24 3.65 6.16
C LEU A 124 16.29 4.63 6.85
N LEU A 125 15.03 4.25 7.10
CA LEU A 125 14.10 5.10 7.84
C LEU A 125 14.56 5.37 9.28
N ASP A 126 15.04 4.35 10.01
CA ASP A 126 15.58 4.54 11.37
C ASP A 126 16.84 5.42 11.39
N PHE A 127 17.67 5.34 10.34
CA PHE A 127 18.85 6.16 10.19
C PHE A 127 18.46 7.61 9.92
N SER A 128 17.59 7.84 8.94
CA SER A 128 17.07 9.15 8.56
C SER A 128 16.22 9.80 9.65
N GLU A 129 15.68 9.04 10.60
CA GLU A 129 15.02 9.58 11.80
C GLU A 129 16.02 10.27 12.75
N LYS A 130 17.28 9.81 12.78
CA LYS A 130 18.33 10.37 13.64
C LYS A 130 19.24 11.36 12.89
N TRP A 131 19.69 11.00 11.69
CA TRP A 131 20.55 11.80 10.83
C TRP A 131 19.83 12.07 9.51
N TRP A 132 18.85 12.97 9.55
CA TRP A 132 18.00 13.29 8.39
C TRP A 132 18.74 14.10 7.29
N HIS A 133 19.88 14.70 7.63
CA HIS A 133 20.70 15.52 6.74
C HIS A 133 22.18 15.13 6.85
N LYS A 134 22.94 15.27 5.75
CA LYS A 134 24.38 14.95 5.73
C LYS A 134 25.17 15.73 6.78
N ASP A 135 24.87 17.02 6.94
CA ASP A 135 25.59 17.91 7.86
C ASP A 135 25.49 17.45 9.33
N LEU A 136 24.40 16.77 9.73
CA LEU A 136 24.29 16.21 11.08
C LEU A 136 25.32 15.09 11.36
N VAL A 137 25.81 14.44 10.31
CA VAL A 137 26.92 13.49 10.41
C VAL A 137 28.25 14.24 10.57
N LEU A 138 28.38 15.39 9.90
CA LEU A 138 29.58 16.23 9.89
C LEU A 138 29.70 17.18 11.09
N GLU A 139 28.67 17.30 11.93
CA GLU A 139 28.72 18.03 13.21
C GLU A 139 29.72 17.39 14.21
N LYS A 140 30.18 16.18 13.94
CA LYS A 140 31.11 15.39 14.76
C LYS A 140 32.33 14.98 13.96
N THR A 141 33.41 14.62 14.64
CA THR A 141 34.54 13.99 13.95
C THR A 141 34.16 12.61 13.44
N GLU A 142 34.94 12.08 12.48
CA GLU A 142 34.74 10.75 11.94
C GLU A 142 34.69 9.69 13.06
N GLU A 143 35.62 9.75 14.03
CA GLU A 143 35.72 8.81 15.14
C GLU A 143 34.50 8.87 16.06
N GLU A 144 34.05 10.09 16.40
CA GLU A 144 32.88 10.31 17.23
C GLU A 144 31.60 9.79 16.57
N PHE A 145 31.44 10.05 15.26
CA PHE A 145 30.32 9.53 14.49
C PHE A 145 30.34 8.00 14.41
N ILE A 146 31.50 7.38 14.20
CA ILE A 146 31.61 5.92 14.14
C ILE A 146 31.14 5.30 15.47
N GLU A 147 31.57 5.83 16.61
CA GLU A 147 31.16 5.32 17.91
C GLU A 147 29.66 5.56 18.18
N GLU A 148 29.14 6.72 17.80
CA GLU A 148 27.71 6.99 17.91
C GLU A 148 26.87 6.08 17.02
N TYR A 149 27.29 5.84 15.78
CA TYR A 149 26.63 4.92 14.87
C TYR A 149 26.64 3.49 15.39
N LYS A 150 27.76 3.02 15.98
CA LYS A 150 27.82 1.69 16.62
C LYS A 150 26.83 1.58 17.78
N ARG A 151 26.73 2.61 18.61
CA ARG A 151 25.77 2.66 19.73
C ARG A 151 24.33 2.63 19.24
N TRP A 152 23.98 3.52 18.31
CA TRP A 152 22.66 3.56 17.67
C TRP A 152 22.30 2.24 16.98
N ALA A 153 23.26 1.63 16.27
CA ALA A 153 23.04 0.35 15.61
C ALA A 153 22.73 -0.75 16.64
N LYS A 154 23.45 -0.82 17.76
CA LYS A 154 23.15 -1.76 18.85
C LYS A 154 21.77 -1.52 19.45
N GLU A 155 21.40 -0.27 19.73
CA GLU A 155 20.09 0.13 20.28
C GLU A 155 18.93 -0.30 19.37
N LYS A 156 19.04 -0.06 18.07
CA LYS A 156 18.04 -0.47 17.06
C LYS A 156 18.13 -1.96 16.67
N ARG A 157 19.10 -2.71 17.22
CA ARG A 157 19.43 -4.12 16.94
C ARG A 157 19.88 -4.37 15.49
N TYR A 158 20.65 -3.45 14.93
CA TYR A 158 21.40 -3.60 13.68
C TYR A 158 22.85 -4.02 13.96
N HIS A 159 23.51 -4.63 12.96
CA HIS A 159 24.93 -4.96 13.06
C HIS A 159 25.80 -3.68 13.10
N PRO A 160 26.60 -3.45 14.16
CA PRO A 160 27.39 -2.24 14.35
C PRO A 160 28.69 -2.29 13.51
N ASN A 161 28.58 -1.94 12.24
CA ASN A 161 29.69 -1.98 11.28
C ASN A 161 30.41 -0.62 11.18
N ALA A 162 31.67 -0.57 11.63
CA ALA A 162 32.51 0.63 11.60
C ALA A 162 32.86 1.07 10.18
N ASN A 163 33.22 0.14 9.28
CA ASN A 163 33.54 0.45 7.89
C ASN A 163 32.36 1.09 7.17
N LYS A 164 31.14 0.66 7.51
CA LYS A 164 29.91 1.25 6.98
C LYS A 164 29.70 2.68 7.50
N ALA A 165 29.98 2.94 8.77
CA ALA A 165 29.93 4.29 9.33
C ALA A 165 30.96 5.21 8.66
N LYS A 166 32.21 4.75 8.48
CA LYS A 166 33.24 5.48 7.75
C LYS A 166 32.81 5.83 6.32
N ALA A 167 32.22 4.87 5.59
CA ALA A 167 31.69 5.12 4.24
C ALA A 167 30.55 6.15 4.23
N ILE A 168 29.71 6.17 5.26
CA ILE A 168 28.64 7.18 5.41
C ILE A 168 29.23 8.57 5.69
N TYR A 169 30.27 8.65 6.52
CA TYR A 169 30.96 9.92 6.83
C TYR A 169 31.61 10.50 5.57
N GLN A 170 32.39 9.69 4.85
CA GLN A 170 33.00 10.10 3.57
C GLN A 170 31.93 10.58 2.57
N LEU A 171 30.82 9.85 2.47
CA LEU A 171 29.70 10.25 1.61
C LEU A 171 29.11 11.61 2.03
N ALA A 172 29.03 11.90 3.33
CA ALA A 172 28.53 13.19 3.83
C ALA A 172 29.46 14.35 3.43
N GLU A 173 30.78 14.12 3.45
CA GLU A 173 31.78 15.10 2.97
C GLU A 173 31.66 15.34 1.46
N ASP A 174 31.55 14.27 0.67
CA ASP A 174 31.56 14.33 -0.79
C ASP A 174 30.22 14.79 -1.40
N SER A 175 29.11 14.66 -0.65
CA SER A 175 27.77 14.97 -1.14
C SER A 175 27.40 16.43 -0.96
N ILE A 176 26.58 16.94 -1.88
CA ILE A 176 26.04 18.31 -1.87
C ILE A 176 24.52 18.23 -1.71
N SER A 177 24.02 18.59 -0.53
CA SER A 177 22.58 18.65 -0.27
C SER A 177 21.94 19.86 -0.93
N THR A 178 20.70 19.70 -1.40
CA THR A 178 19.91 20.78 -1.99
C THR A 178 19.07 21.53 -0.96
N GLN A 179 18.84 20.93 0.22
CA GLN A 179 18.04 21.52 1.30
C GLN A 179 18.94 22.00 2.44
N PRO A 180 18.51 23.01 3.21
CA PRO A 180 19.26 23.50 4.37
C PRO A 180 19.17 22.55 5.58
N SER A 181 20.31 22.33 6.24
CA SER A 181 20.47 21.44 7.40
C SER A 181 19.83 21.92 8.70
N HIS A 182 19.61 23.21 8.89
CA HIS A 182 19.06 23.77 10.13
C HIS A 182 17.59 24.21 10.03
N ASN A 183 16.87 23.75 9.00
CA ASN A 183 15.46 24.09 8.83
C ASN A 183 14.56 23.07 9.54
N THR A 184 14.06 23.47 10.70
CA THR A 184 13.17 22.66 11.56
C THR A 184 11.89 22.19 10.86
N LYS A 185 11.41 22.91 9.84
CA LYS A 185 10.21 22.53 9.08
C LYS A 185 10.49 21.33 8.18
N ILE A 186 11.67 21.28 7.55
CA ILE A 186 12.08 20.15 6.70
C ILE A 186 12.32 18.92 7.56
N GLU A 187 13.00 19.08 8.69
CA GLU A 187 13.18 18.02 9.68
C GLU A 187 11.84 17.43 10.11
N THR A 188 10.89 18.29 10.51
CA THR A 188 9.56 17.87 10.95
C THR A 188 8.85 17.09 9.85
N ASN A 189 8.88 17.58 8.61
CA ASN A 189 8.27 16.89 7.46
C ASN A 189 8.84 15.49 7.22
N ILE A 190 10.16 15.32 7.34
CA ILE A 190 10.82 14.01 7.19
C ILE A 190 10.40 13.07 8.33
N ARG A 191 10.43 13.55 9.57
CA ARG A 191 10.04 12.75 10.75
C ARG A 191 8.59 12.31 10.67
N GLU A 192 7.67 13.21 10.32
CA GLU A 192 6.26 12.87 10.13
C GLU A 192 6.06 11.91 8.96
N GLY A 193 6.80 12.11 7.86
CA GLY A 193 6.75 11.21 6.71
C GLY A 193 7.22 9.79 7.04
N ILE A 194 8.29 9.66 7.85
CA ILE A 194 8.78 8.37 8.37
C ILE A 194 7.75 7.76 9.33
N ASN A 195 7.16 8.56 10.22
CA ASN A 195 6.15 8.11 11.17
C ASN A 195 4.91 7.57 10.44
N LEU A 196 4.47 8.23 9.37
CA LEU A 196 3.37 7.76 8.52
C LEU A 196 3.68 6.38 7.90
N ILE A 197 4.90 6.16 7.39
CA ILE A 197 5.30 4.83 6.88
C ILE A 197 5.22 3.78 8.00
N LYS A 198 5.71 4.10 9.19
CA LYS A 198 5.65 3.18 10.35
C LYS A 198 4.20 2.84 10.73
N GLN A 199 3.28 3.80 10.68
CA GLN A 199 1.86 3.57 10.92
C GLN A 199 1.22 2.69 9.84
N ILE A 200 1.50 2.96 8.56
CA ILE A 200 1.02 2.13 7.45
C ILE A 200 1.53 0.69 7.59
N ASN A 201 2.81 0.51 7.92
CA ASN A 201 3.40 -0.81 8.19
C ASN A 201 2.66 -1.57 9.31
N GLN A 202 2.30 -0.89 10.40
CA GLN A 202 1.52 -1.49 11.49
C GLN A 202 0.13 -1.92 11.02
N ILE A 203 -0.53 -1.10 10.20
CA ILE A 203 -1.85 -1.43 9.63
C ILE A 203 -1.74 -2.67 8.73
N LEU A 204 -0.74 -2.71 7.84
CA LEU A 204 -0.50 -3.86 6.96
C LEU A 204 -0.27 -5.15 7.75
N ASN A 205 0.56 -5.10 8.80
CA ASN A 205 0.80 -6.26 9.66
C ASN A 205 -0.48 -6.73 10.37
N ARG A 206 -1.31 -5.81 10.87
CA ARG A 206 -2.59 -6.15 11.51
C ARG A 206 -3.55 -6.82 10.52
N ILE A 207 -3.65 -6.30 9.29
CA ILE A 207 -4.48 -6.89 8.25
C ILE A 207 -4.00 -8.32 7.94
N LEU A 208 -2.69 -8.52 7.78
CA LEU A 208 -2.12 -9.85 7.54
C LEU A 208 -2.41 -10.82 8.69
N SER A 209 -2.27 -10.38 9.95
CA SER A 209 -2.61 -11.20 11.12
C SER A 209 -4.09 -11.60 11.13
N GLN A 210 -5.00 -10.65 10.85
CA GLN A 210 -6.44 -10.93 10.75
C GLN A 210 -6.77 -11.90 9.60
N MET A 211 -6.09 -11.77 8.46
CA MET A 211 -6.28 -12.70 7.34
C MET A 211 -5.84 -14.12 7.71
N ILE A 212 -4.71 -14.27 8.43
CA ILE A 212 -4.25 -15.58 8.91
C ILE A 212 -5.26 -16.16 9.90
N GLU A 213 -5.69 -15.40 10.90
CA GLU A 213 -6.68 -15.83 11.91
C GLU A 213 -7.99 -16.36 11.28
N ILE A 214 -8.50 -15.67 10.26
CA ILE A 214 -9.72 -16.11 9.55
C ILE A 214 -9.47 -17.32 8.65
N SER A 215 -8.25 -17.48 8.13
CA SER A 215 -7.91 -18.56 7.19
C SER A 215 -7.55 -19.85 7.89
N GLU A 216 -6.93 -19.80 9.08
CA GLU A 216 -6.50 -20.98 9.87
C GLU A 216 -7.55 -22.09 10.04
N PRO A 217 -8.84 -21.80 10.29
CA PRO A 217 -9.86 -22.84 10.42
C PRO A 217 -10.45 -23.35 9.09
N LEU A 218 -10.11 -22.74 7.96
CA LEU A 218 -10.65 -23.14 6.64
C LEU A 218 -9.96 -24.42 6.15
N GLU A 219 -10.71 -25.31 5.50
CA GLU A 219 -10.19 -26.59 4.99
C GLU A 219 -9.05 -26.39 3.99
N GLU A 220 -9.12 -25.32 3.19
CA GLU A 220 -8.14 -25.00 2.16
C GLU A 220 -6.79 -24.49 2.71
N TYR A 221 -6.73 -24.15 4.00
CA TYR A 221 -5.52 -23.67 4.65
C TYR A 221 -4.71 -24.80 5.32
N GLN A 222 -5.35 -25.94 5.62
CA GLN A 222 -4.71 -27.13 6.21
C GLN A 222 -3.86 -27.90 5.19
#